data_AF-A0A518AS18-F1
#
_entry.id   AF-A0A518AS18-F1
#
_cell.length_a   1.000
_cell.length_b   1.000
_cell.length_c   1.000
_cell.angle_alpha   90.00
_cell.angle_beta   90.00
_cell.angle_gamma   90.00
#
_symmetry.space_group_name_H-M   'P 1'
#
loop_
_entity.id
_entity.type
_entity.pdbx_description
1 polymer ?
#
loop_
_entity_poly.entity_id
_entity_poly.type
_entity_poly.pdbx_seq_one_letter_code
_entity_poly.pdbx_strand_id
1 'polypeptide(L)'
;MAENNRPVHQVRIGRIKAAVFENGDNAPRKVQFTALYKDGDSWRGSASFAREDLPLLIKVADQVHSYLYEQNGQNGSSEAE
;
A
#
# COMPACT_ATOMS: atom_id res chain seq x y z
N MET A 1 23.05 1.07 -6.55
CA MET A 1 22.72 1.52 -5.19
C MET A 1 21.25 1.24 -4.97
N ALA A 2 20.89 0.31 -4.08
CA ALA A 2 19.50 -0.02 -3.83
C ALA A 2 18.91 1.07 -2.94
N GLU A 3 18.35 2.09 -3.57
CA GLU A 3 17.65 3.16 -2.87
C GLU A 3 16.59 2.53 -1.96
N ASN A 4 16.58 3.02 -0.74
CA ASN A 4 15.89 2.45 0.41
C ASN A 4 14.38 2.41 0.10
N ASN A 5 13.92 1.30 -0.48
CA ASN A 5 12.57 1.10 -1.01
C ASN A 5 11.56 0.91 0.13
N ARG A 6 11.58 1.84 1.08
CA ARG A 6 10.69 1.88 2.23
C ARG A 6 9.35 2.39 1.73
N PRO A 7 8.25 1.68 2.02
CA PRO A 7 6.94 2.15 1.64
C PRO A 7 6.63 3.45 2.37
N VAL A 8 6.16 4.45 1.63
CA VAL A 8 5.77 5.77 2.14
C VAL A 8 4.46 5.71 2.92
N HIS A 9 3.64 4.71 2.64
CA HIS A 9 2.40 4.47 3.36
C HIS A 9 2.10 2.98 3.43
N GLN A 10 1.50 2.54 4.54
CA GLN A 10 1.12 1.14 4.74
C GLN A 10 -0.24 1.07 5.42
N VAL A 11 -1.12 0.22 4.90
CA VAL A 11 -2.44 -0.07 5.47
C VAL A 11 -2.49 -1.56 5.79
N ARG A 12 -3.09 -1.93 6.92
CA ARG A 12 -3.30 -3.34 7.26
C ARG A 12 -4.64 -3.54 7.95
N ILE A 13 -5.41 -4.51 7.46
CA ILE A 13 -6.63 -4.98 8.11
C ILE A 13 -6.55 -6.51 8.21
N GLY A 14 -6.51 -7.01 9.44
CA GLY A 14 -6.34 -8.44 9.71
C GLY A 14 -5.04 -8.96 9.10
N ARG A 15 -5.17 -9.95 8.21
CA ARG A 15 -4.02 -10.55 7.51
C ARG A 15 -3.66 -9.87 6.20
N ILE A 16 -4.49 -8.97 5.68
CA ILE A 16 -4.21 -8.27 4.42
C ILE A 16 -3.52 -6.94 4.73
N LYS A 17 -2.42 -6.70 4.02
CA LYS A 17 -1.62 -5.49 4.08
C LYS A 17 -1.46 -4.91 2.68
N ALA A 18 -1.42 -3.59 2.58
CA ALA A 18 -0.93 -2.88 1.41
C ALA A 18 0.24 -1.96 1.78
N ALA A 19 1.14 -1.78 0.83
CA ALA A 19 2.30 -0.91 0.93
C ALA A 19 2.36 -0.03 -0.33
N VAL A 20 2.42 1.29 -0.14
CA VAL A 20 2.56 2.28 -1.20
C VAL A 20 4.01 2.70 -1.28
N PHE A 21 4.57 2.75 -2.48
CA PHE A 21 5.94 3.14 -2.75
C PHE A 21 5.93 4.35 -3.68
N GLU A 22 6.81 5.31 -3.38
CA GLU A 22 7.12 6.36 -4.33
C GLU A 22 8.06 5.80 -5.40
N ASN A 23 7.70 6.08 -6.65
CA ASN A 23 8.66 6.02 -7.74
C ASN A 23 9.17 7.46 -7.95
N GLY A 24 10.36 7.61 -8.56
CA GLY A 24 10.97 8.91 -8.81
C GLY A 24 10.08 9.91 -9.55
N ASP A 25 10.59 11.11 -9.78
CA ASP A 25 9.80 12.27 -10.21
C ASP A 25 8.82 11.96 -11.36
N ASN A 26 7.53 12.22 -11.08
CA ASN A 26 6.41 12.12 -12.00
C ASN A 26 5.94 10.71 -12.42
N ALA A 27 6.44 9.65 -11.78
CA ALA A 27 5.95 8.30 -12.01
C ALA A 27 4.75 7.95 -11.11
N PRO A 28 3.77 7.16 -11.60
CA PRO A 28 2.67 6.71 -10.76
C PRO A 28 3.19 5.86 -9.58
N ARG A 29 2.61 6.12 -8.41
CA ARG A 29 2.92 5.38 -7.18
C ARG A 29 2.56 3.91 -7.34
N LYS A 30 3.43 3.05 -6.84
CA LYS A 30 3.22 1.60 -6.89
C LYS A 30 2.58 1.14 -5.58
N VAL A 31 1.56 0.31 -5.68
CA VAL A 31 0.93 -0.33 -4.52
C VAL A 31 1.20 -1.84 -4.57
N GLN A 32 1.61 -2.42 -3.45
CA GLN A 32 1.74 -3.88 -3.30
C GLN A 32 0.81 -4.37 -2.19
N PHE A 33 -0.04 -5.33 -2.53
CA PHE A 33 -0.89 -6.03 -1.58
C PHE A 33 -0.23 -7.34 -1.14
N THR A 34 -0.43 -7.73 0.11
CA THR A 34 0.17 -8.94 0.68
C THR A 34 -0.78 -9.56 1.69
N ALA A 35 -1.06 -10.85 1.52
CA ALA A 35 -1.67 -11.67 2.54
C ALA A 35 -0.60 -12.24 3.47
N LEU A 36 -0.69 -11.96 4.76
CA LEU A 36 0.20 -12.46 5.78
C LEU A 36 -0.26 -13.84 6.25
N TYR A 37 0.68 -14.75 6.38
CA TYR A 37 0.45 -16.07 6.96
C TYR A 37 1.64 -16.45 7.83
N LYS A 38 1.40 -17.36 8.79
CA LYS A 38 2.44 -17.88 9.66
C LYS A 38 3.01 -19.16 9.03
N ASP A 39 4.33 -19.21 8.92
CA ASP A 39 5.10 -20.34 8.43
C ASP A 39 6.06 -20.77 9.55
N GLY A 40 5.65 -21.79 10.31
CA GLY A 40 6.32 -22.15 11.56
C GLY A 40 6.28 -21.00 12.58
N ASP A 41 7.44 -20.45 12.90
CA ASP A 41 7.57 -19.30 13.81
C ASP A 41 7.67 -17.94 13.10
N SER A 42 7.81 -17.95 11.76
CA SER A 42 8.00 -16.73 10.97
C SER A 42 6.71 -16.26 10.30
N TRP A 43 6.53 -14.94 10.22
CA TRP A 43 5.50 -14.36 9.36
C TRP A 43 6.03 -14.22 7.94
N ARG A 44 5.23 -14.67 6.96
CA ARG A 44 5.51 -14.58 5.53
C ARG A 44 4.37 -13.84 4.82
N GLY A 45 4.67 -13.34 3.63
CA GLY A 45 3.72 -12.67 2.76
C GLY A 45 3.49 -13.45 1.47
N SER A 46 2.24 -13.46 0.99
CA SER A 46 1.87 -14.02 -0.32
C SER A 46 1.12 -12.98 -1.14
N ALA A 47 1.25 -13.05 -2.46
CA ALA A 47 0.44 -12.32 -3.43
C ALA A 47 -0.78 -13.14 -3.92
N SER A 48 -1.01 -14.32 -3.32
CA SER A 48 -2.21 -15.14 -3.55
C SER A 48 -3.23 -14.89 -2.45
N PHE A 49 -4.49 -14.75 -2.85
CA PHE A 49 -5.61 -14.41 -1.96
C PHE A 49 -6.68 -15.50 -2.03
N ALA A 50 -7.15 -15.96 -0.88
CA ALA A 50 -8.30 -16.85 -0.77
C ALA A 50 -9.61 -16.05 -0.86
N ARG A 51 -10.75 -16.76 -1.03
CA ARG A 51 -12.09 -16.13 -1.04
C ARG A 51 -12.32 -15.24 0.19
N GLU A 52 -11.87 -15.68 1.35
CA GLU A 52 -12.05 -15.01 2.64
C GLU A 52 -11.21 -13.73 2.75
N ASP A 53 -10.18 -13.58 1.92
CA ASP A 53 -9.33 -12.39 1.89
C ASP A 53 -9.97 -11.23 1.13
N LEU A 54 -10.88 -11.53 0.19
CA LEU A 54 -11.40 -10.53 -0.74
C LEU A 54 -12.11 -9.37 -0.04
N PRO A 55 -12.96 -9.58 1.01
CA PRO A 55 -13.57 -8.46 1.72
C PRO A 55 -12.55 -7.56 2.42
N LEU A 56 -11.46 -8.14 2.94
CA LEU A 56 -10.38 -7.37 3.57
C LEU A 56 -9.55 -6.64 2.51
N LEU A 57 -9.26 -7.29 1.38
CA LEU A 57 -8.55 -6.69 0.25
C LEU A 57 -9.29 -5.47 -0.29
N ILE A 58 -10.61 -5.55 -0.46
CA ILE A 58 -11.44 -4.41 -0.89
C ILE A 58 -11.28 -3.24 0.07
N LYS A 59 -11.42 -3.47 1.39
CA LYS A 59 -11.30 -2.40 2.40
C LYS A 59 -9.89 -1.79 2.44
N VAL A 60 -8.86 -2.62 2.34
CA VAL A 60 -7.47 -2.14 2.29
C VAL A 60 -7.22 -1.34 1.01
N ALA A 61 -7.73 -1.80 -0.13
CA ALA A 61 -7.62 -1.09 -1.40
C ALA A 61 -8.35 0.26 -1.38
N ASP A 62 -9.54 0.32 -0.78
CA ASP A 62 -10.32 1.55 -0.60
C ASP A 62 -9.59 2.60 0.25
N GLN A 63 -8.96 2.18 1.35
CA GLN A 63 -8.15 3.08 2.19
C GLN A 63 -6.90 3.58 1.47
N VAL A 64 -6.21 2.70 0.72
CA VAL A 64 -5.05 3.12 -0.09
C VAL A 64 -5.46 4.06 -1.21
N HIS A 65 -6.58 3.79 -1.86
CA HIS A 65 -7.15 4.67 -2.88
C HIS A 65 -7.41 6.06 -2.29
N SER A 66 -8.10 6.14 -1.15
CA SER A 66 -8.35 7.41 -0.45
C SER A 66 -7.06 8.17 -0.16
N TYR A 67 -6.06 7.51 0.44
CA TYR A 67 -4.75 8.12 0.73
C TYR A 67 -4.06 8.70 -0.52
N LEU A 68 -4.11 7.97 -1.65
CA LEU A 68 -3.48 8.42 -2.90
C LEU A 68 -4.12 9.69 -3.43
N TYR A 69 -5.45 9.82 -3.36
CA TYR A 69 -6.17 11.01 -3.84
C TYR A 69 -6.13 12.18 -2.85
N GLU A 70 -6.10 11.91 -1.54
CA GLU A 70 -5.92 12.96 -0.53
C GLU A 70 -4.56 13.67 -0.67
N GLN A 71 -3.49 12.94 -0.99
CA GLN A 71 -2.18 13.56 -1.25
C GLN A 71 -2.11 14.36 -2.56
N ASN A 72 -2.84 13.94 -3.60
CA ASN A 72 -2.95 14.73 -4.83
C ASN A 72 -3.67 16.08 -4.59
N GLY A 73 -4.59 16.15 -3.62
CA GLY A 73 -5.25 17.41 -3.24
C GLY A 73 -4.36 18.37 -2.43
N GLN A 74 -3.43 17.85 -1.63
CA GLN A 74 -2.53 18.68 -0.80
C GLN A 74 -1.35 19.25 -1.60
N ASN A 75 -0.80 18.51 -2.57
CA ASN A 75 0.30 19.01 -3.40
C ASN A 75 -0.11 20.11 -4.41
N GLY A 76 -1.41 20.28 -4.68
CA GLY A 76 -1.94 21.37 -5.51
C GLY A 76 -2.20 22.68 -4.77
N SER A 77 -1.91 22.75 -3.46
CA SER A 77 -2.21 23.91 -2.61
C SER A 77 -0.98 24.71 -2.20
N SER A 78 0.22 24.34 -2.68
CA SER A 78 1.50 24.96 -2.31
C SER A 78 2.17 25.65 -3.51
N GLU A 79 1.42 26.38 -4.33
CA GLU A 79 1.99 27.19 -5.41
C GLU A 79 1.04 28.35 -5.77
N ALA A 80 0.79 29.21 -4.79
CA ALA A 80 0.19 30.54 -5.01
C ALA A 80 0.56 31.46 -3.84
N GLU A 81 1.77 32.02 -3.89
CA GLU A 81 2.12 33.28 -3.21
C GLU A 81 2.99 34.13 -4.15
#